data_AF-A0A934YMB7-F1
#
_entry.id   AF-A0A934YMB7-F1
#
_cell.length_a   1.000
_cell.length_b   1.000
_cell.length_c   1.000
_cell.angle_alpha   90.00
_cell.angle_beta   90.00
_cell.angle_gamma   90.00
#
_symmetry.space_group_name_H-M   'P 1'
#
loop_
_entity.id
_entity.type
_entity.pdbx_description
1 polymer ?
#
loop_
_entity_poly.entity_id
_entity_poly.type
_entity_poly.pdbx_seq_one_letter_code
_entity_poly.pdbx_strand_id
1 'polypeptide(L)'
;MRCSYASRGGALVALAVFAACGGADGPPAPSDAGVEAPPADGASAEAAAHDAGAGLKDSGDDATDATDATDATDATDATDAEADATPDAAPAGPRSVLFPLGWRPVHAGGARDAEGRALPDFSYAGYHQGVEPPPIGRGTVVATVSAALGDGVVDATAGIQAGIAAACAAGGGVVLLPPGTFRLTFPAPTGPALSVTCSRVVIRGAGRASTHLWLDDPTNARSRAMILFRGAGSLYDPVGATTYPLTADVPEPSMSVPVAATGPIAVGDYVTVRTDVTDAFRADHRMDEATSGVAGLWPSASFLGLVYPRRVTSVGGGRVGLDAPTRHPVAVRDAARLYRLTGFIEEVGLESLAIGMTENLTSSVAEPAADLDYDVPGTTGYEVHSSRAIDLDRVHDAWIHDVASYRPAVNTTNAHLLSIGIFVNTATFRVSVSSCDMSFPLYRGGGGNGYTFLVQGADAMVRDSRSERSRHAFILSSAVSGAVFLRDASVDTRYADDAHRFLAQAVLFDNASLDGAWLQAVNRGTTSSGAGFTATDFVFWNPHVLRNHPTARGCAVESAQWGHGYLLGSTAAPGATALLCPTSFSNSGWAALDQGAPQDFTESPGVALDPPSLYEAQRALRCARDGIVCR
;
A
#
# COMPACT_ATOMS: atom_id res chain seq x y z
N MET A 1 -42.96 -28.40 41.16
CA MET A 1 -44.04 -28.37 42.17
C MET A 1 -44.20 -26.93 42.67
N ARG A 2 -45.41 -26.33 42.64
CA ARG A 2 -45.84 -25.05 43.31
C ARG A 2 -44.98 -23.78 43.01
N CYS A 3 -45.44 -22.52 43.00
CA CYS A 3 -46.73 -21.81 42.89
C CYS A 3 -46.40 -20.30 42.66
N SER A 4 -47.25 -19.36 42.21
CA SER A 4 -48.50 -19.41 41.42
C SER A 4 -49.04 -17.97 41.26
N TYR A 5 -49.34 -17.49 40.03
CA TYR A 5 -50.08 -16.24 39.71
C TYR A 5 -49.40 -14.89 40.14
N ALA A 6 -49.83 -13.69 39.74
CA ALA A 6 -50.41 -13.18 38.48
C ALA A 6 -50.58 -11.63 38.53
N SER A 7 -50.61 -10.99 37.35
CA SER A 7 -51.46 -9.83 36.98
C SER A 7 -51.32 -8.43 37.64
N ARG A 8 -51.37 -7.40 36.77
CA ARG A 8 -51.83 -6.00 36.98
C ARG A 8 -50.98 -5.11 37.90
N GLY A 9 -50.87 -3.79 37.72
CA GLY A 9 -51.45 -2.90 36.68
C GLY A 9 -52.14 -1.68 37.29
N GLY A 10 -51.68 -0.46 36.96
CA GLY A 10 -52.17 0.84 37.48
C GLY A 10 -51.38 1.29 38.72
N ALA A 11 -50.57 2.37 38.71
CA ALA A 11 -50.78 3.77 38.30
C ALA A 11 -51.52 4.62 39.36
N LEU A 12 -50.87 5.73 39.78
CA LEU A 12 -51.33 7.01 40.37
C LEU A 12 -50.15 7.55 41.22
N VAL A 13 -49.83 8.84 41.40
CA VAL A 13 -50.19 10.15 40.81
C VAL A 13 -49.37 11.20 41.58
N ALA A 14 -49.34 12.45 41.09
CA ALA A 14 -48.87 13.70 41.72
C ALA A 14 -47.40 14.09 41.41
N LEU A 15 -47.08 15.17 40.67
CA LEU A 15 -47.56 16.57 40.57
C LEU A 15 -46.66 17.54 41.36
N ALA A 16 -45.72 18.19 40.66
CA ALA A 16 -45.24 19.54 40.93
C ALA A 16 -44.59 20.14 39.66
N VAL A 17 -44.75 21.45 39.45
CA VAL A 17 -44.36 22.20 38.24
C VAL A 17 -43.44 23.37 38.62
N PHE A 18 -42.69 23.88 37.63
CA PHE A 18 -41.82 25.08 37.51
C PHE A 18 -40.34 24.68 37.25
N ALA A 19 -39.84 24.67 36.01
CA ALA A 19 -39.49 25.80 35.13
C ALA A 19 -38.35 26.68 35.70
N ALA A 20 -37.24 27.01 35.02
CA ALA A 20 -36.68 26.61 33.70
C ALA A 20 -35.14 26.94 33.74
N CYS A 21 -34.29 26.88 32.70
CA CYS A 21 -34.44 26.68 31.25
C CYS A 21 -33.06 26.31 30.60
N GLY A 22 -33.06 25.76 29.38
CA GLY A 22 -31.93 25.82 28.43
C GLY A 22 -30.92 24.66 28.44
N GLY A 23 -30.85 23.93 27.31
CA GLY A 23 -29.84 22.92 27.01
C GLY A 23 -30.22 22.20 25.70
N ALA A 24 -29.34 22.19 24.70
CA ALA A 24 -29.69 21.73 23.35
C ALA A 24 -29.49 20.22 23.16
N ASP A 25 -30.42 19.59 22.43
CA ASP A 25 -30.29 18.21 21.97
C ASP A 25 -29.20 18.10 20.88
N GLY A 26 -28.13 17.35 21.17
CA GLY A 26 -27.18 16.85 20.18
C GLY A 26 -27.47 15.38 19.84
N PRO A 27 -27.17 14.91 18.61
CA PRO A 27 -27.39 13.52 18.22
C PRO A 27 -26.47 12.56 19.00
N PRO A 28 -26.90 11.30 19.24
CA PRO A 28 -26.16 10.36 20.06
C PRO A 28 -24.89 9.84 19.40
N ALA A 29 -23.84 9.65 20.20
CA ALA A 29 -22.61 8.99 19.78
C ALA A 29 -22.83 7.49 19.51
N PRO A 30 -22.11 6.87 18.56
CA PRO A 30 -22.09 5.42 18.40
C PRO A 30 -21.43 4.76 19.62
N SER A 31 -22.03 3.67 20.09
CA SER A 31 -21.72 2.99 21.35
C SER A 31 -20.43 2.18 21.35
N ASP A 32 -19.76 2.13 22.49
CA ASP A 32 -18.67 1.21 22.79
C ASP A 32 -18.99 -0.25 22.45
N ALA A 33 -18.09 -0.89 21.71
CA ALA A 33 -17.92 -2.34 21.74
C ALA A 33 -16.68 -2.62 22.60
N GLY A 34 -16.87 -3.31 23.73
CA GLY A 34 -15.84 -3.48 24.74
C GLY A 34 -14.61 -4.22 24.22
N VAL A 35 -13.42 -3.64 24.43
CA VAL A 35 -12.13 -4.31 24.26
C VAL A 35 -11.88 -5.15 25.50
N GLU A 36 -12.24 -6.43 25.46
CA GLU A 36 -11.77 -7.42 26.42
C GLU A 36 -10.36 -7.86 26.02
N ALA A 37 -9.41 -7.81 26.96
CA ALA A 37 -8.01 -8.10 26.66
C ALA A 37 -7.82 -9.59 26.31
N PRO A 38 -7.05 -9.94 25.26
CA PRO A 38 -6.72 -11.32 24.98
C PRO A 38 -5.83 -11.88 26.10
N PRO A 39 -5.89 -13.20 26.40
CA PRO A 39 -5.01 -13.82 27.37
C PRO A 39 -3.55 -13.75 26.89
N ALA A 40 -2.64 -13.44 27.80
CA ALA A 40 -1.21 -13.50 27.53
C ALA A 40 -0.75 -14.96 27.51
N ASP A 41 -0.36 -15.48 26.34
CA ASP A 41 0.38 -16.74 26.21
C ASP A 41 1.09 -16.84 24.84
N GLY A 42 2.28 -17.45 24.84
CA GLY A 42 2.89 -18.03 23.63
C GLY A 42 3.72 -17.11 22.72
N ALA A 43 4.90 -16.68 23.17
CA ALA A 43 5.89 -16.04 22.30
C ALA A 43 6.43 -17.01 21.22
N SER A 44 6.18 -16.71 19.94
CA SER A 44 6.86 -17.35 18.81
C SER A 44 8.04 -16.47 18.35
N ALA A 45 9.26 -16.85 18.74
CA ALA A 45 10.47 -16.14 18.34
C ALA A 45 10.73 -16.28 16.83
N GLU A 46 10.98 -15.16 16.14
CA GLU A 46 11.62 -15.18 14.81
C GLU A 46 13.03 -15.75 14.98
N ALA A 47 13.29 -16.93 14.41
CA ALA A 47 14.52 -17.67 14.65
C ALA A 47 15.71 -17.09 13.89
N ALA A 48 16.48 -16.22 14.56
CA ALA A 48 17.83 -15.86 14.13
C ALA A 48 18.76 -17.09 14.18
N ALA A 49 18.99 -17.71 13.02
CA ALA A 49 19.87 -18.87 12.91
C ALA A 49 21.35 -18.45 12.82
N HIS A 50 22.04 -18.42 13.97
CA HIS A 50 23.50 -18.40 14.03
C HIS A 50 24.02 -19.76 14.54
N ASP A 51 24.81 -20.44 13.71
CA ASP A 51 25.63 -21.58 14.12
C ASP A 51 26.93 -21.07 14.77
N ALA A 52 27.39 -21.75 15.82
CA ALA A 52 28.50 -21.32 16.66
C ALA A 52 29.52 -22.45 16.88
N GLY A 53 30.53 -22.51 16.01
CA GLY A 53 31.74 -23.32 16.19
C GLY A 53 32.86 -22.52 16.87
N ALA A 54 33.20 -22.86 18.12
CA ALA A 54 34.08 -22.03 18.95
C ALA A 54 35.58 -22.35 18.83
N GLY A 55 36.41 -21.30 18.96
CA GLY A 55 37.66 -21.35 19.72
C GLY A 55 38.96 -21.02 18.99
N LEU A 56 39.58 -19.88 19.32
CA LEU A 56 40.78 -19.82 20.19
C LEU A 56 41.31 -18.38 20.39
N LYS A 57 41.91 -18.18 21.58
CA LYS A 57 42.65 -17.01 22.11
C LYS A 57 43.71 -16.48 21.11
N ASP A 58 44.13 -15.20 21.07
CA ASP A 58 44.74 -14.38 22.12
C ASP A 58 45.20 -13.00 21.56
N SER A 59 45.47 -12.03 22.45
CA SER A 59 46.36 -10.83 22.40
C SER A 59 46.51 -9.90 21.15
N GLY A 60 46.58 -8.58 21.41
CA GLY A 60 47.49 -7.66 20.69
C GLY A 60 46.98 -6.31 20.16
N ASP A 61 46.93 -5.30 21.04
CA ASP A 61 47.33 -3.87 20.89
C ASP A 61 46.85 -2.93 19.74
N ASP A 62 46.49 -1.71 20.18
CA ASP A 62 46.64 -0.35 19.59
C ASP A 62 46.35 -0.04 18.09
N ALA A 63 45.43 0.94 17.85
CA ALA A 63 45.82 2.32 17.45
C ALA A 63 44.63 3.29 17.15
N THR A 64 44.60 4.41 17.89
CA THR A 64 44.25 5.81 17.50
C THR A 64 43.22 6.15 16.40
N ASP A 65 42.06 6.65 16.84
CA ASP A 65 41.55 8.04 16.71
C ASP A 65 41.59 8.84 15.37
N ALA A 66 40.36 9.14 14.88
CA ALA A 66 39.80 10.41 14.35
C ALA A 66 40.36 11.20 13.12
N THR A 67 39.40 11.95 12.54
CA THR A 67 39.48 13.00 11.47
C THR A 67 39.73 12.47 10.03
N ASP A 68 39.22 13.10 8.96
CA ASP A 68 38.77 14.49 8.81
C ASP A 68 37.61 14.64 7.79
N ALA A 69 36.96 15.82 7.75
CA ALA A 69 35.85 16.14 6.83
C ALA A 69 36.01 17.53 6.18
N THR A 70 35.96 17.59 4.84
CA THR A 70 35.73 18.80 4.01
C THR A 70 34.99 18.38 2.74
N ASP A 71 33.88 19.00 2.31
CA ASP A 71 33.69 20.34 1.68
C ASP A 71 34.41 20.44 0.31
N ALA A 72 33.84 20.90 -0.82
CA ALA A 72 32.48 21.38 -1.13
C ALA A 72 32.21 21.38 -2.66
N THR A 73 30.97 21.71 -3.07
CA THR A 73 30.56 22.33 -4.37
C THR A 73 31.06 21.77 -5.72
N ASP A 74 30.12 21.36 -6.58
CA ASP A 74 29.75 22.20 -7.75
C ASP A 74 28.30 21.92 -8.18
N ALA A 75 27.62 22.92 -8.73
CA ALA A 75 26.22 22.84 -9.14
C ALA A 75 26.01 23.52 -10.50
N THR A 76 25.56 22.76 -11.50
CA THR A 76 25.18 23.29 -12.81
C THR A 76 23.88 22.71 -13.32
N ASP A 77 23.01 23.61 -13.79
CA ASP A 77 21.75 23.39 -14.50
C ASP A 77 21.64 22.07 -15.30
N ALA A 78 20.54 21.36 -15.08
CA ALA A 78 20.00 20.37 -16.01
C ALA A 78 18.55 20.75 -16.32
N THR A 79 18.33 21.39 -17.47
CA THR A 79 17.00 21.71 -17.99
C THR A 79 16.32 20.45 -18.54
N ASP A 80 15.08 20.20 -18.13
CA ASP A 80 14.26 19.11 -18.64
C ASP A 80 14.10 19.17 -20.17
N ALA A 81 14.44 18.07 -20.85
CA ALA A 81 14.06 17.81 -22.22
C ALA A 81 13.71 16.32 -22.35
N GLU A 82 12.43 16.01 -22.57
CA GLU A 82 11.98 14.65 -22.90
C GLU A 82 12.69 14.20 -24.19
N ALA A 83 13.48 13.11 -24.09
CA ALA A 83 14.17 12.55 -25.23
C ALA A 83 13.21 11.66 -26.04
N ASP A 84 12.82 12.17 -27.21
CA ASP A 84 12.02 11.48 -28.22
C ASP A 84 12.66 10.13 -28.62
N ALA A 85 11.86 9.06 -28.67
CA ALA A 85 12.37 7.70 -28.78
C ALA A 85 12.57 7.28 -30.24
N THR A 86 13.82 7.15 -30.67
CA THR A 86 14.17 6.59 -31.99
C THR A 86 13.99 5.05 -32.03
N PRO A 87 13.22 4.49 -32.98
CA PRO A 87 13.01 3.05 -33.08
C PRO A 87 13.95 2.38 -34.09
N ASP A 88 15.01 1.72 -33.62
CA ASP A 88 15.57 0.45 -34.16
C ASP A 88 16.84 0.03 -33.38
N ALA A 89 16.65 -0.35 -32.11
CA ALA A 89 17.63 -1.16 -31.39
C ALA A 89 17.20 -2.63 -31.48
N ALA A 90 18.13 -3.55 -31.80
CA ALA A 90 17.88 -4.98 -31.70
C ALA A 90 17.44 -5.33 -30.26
N PRO A 91 16.50 -6.28 -30.06
CA PRO A 91 15.96 -6.58 -28.74
C PRO A 91 17.08 -6.92 -27.74
N ALA A 92 17.08 -6.22 -26.61
CA ALA A 92 18.17 -6.23 -25.63
C ALA A 92 18.30 -7.55 -24.85
N GLY A 93 17.39 -8.50 -25.09
CA GLY A 93 17.32 -9.79 -24.42
C GLY A 93 16.37 -10.76 -25.13
N PRO A 94 16.29 -12.02 -24.66
CA PRO A 94 15.27 -12.95 -25.14
C PRO A 94 13.88 -12.49 -24.69
N ARG A 95 12.86 -12.82 -25.49
CA ARG A 95 11.46 -12.54 -25.18
C ARG A 95 10.82 -13.72 -24.46
N SER A 96 10.05 -13.45 -23.39
CA SER A 96 9.34 -14.49 -22.64
C SER A 96 8.38 -15.28 -23.52
N VAL A 97 8.31 -16.60 -23.32
CA VAL A 97 7.31 -17.46 -23.99
C VAL A 97 5.86 -17.07 -23.62
N LEU A 98 5.66 -16.44 -22.45
CA LEU A 98 4.35 -15.93 -22.00
C LEU A 98 4.05 -14.51 -22.51
N PHE A 99 5.00 -13.83 -23.17
CA PHE A 99 4.82 -12.48 -23.71
C PHE A 99 5.29 -12.32 -25.18
N PRO A 100 4.72 -13.10 -26.13
CA PRO A 100 5.05 -13.01 -27.56
C PRO A 100 4.69 -11.65 -28.17
N LEU A 101 5.24 -11.32 -29.35
CA LEU A 101 5.02 -10.03 -30.04
C LEU A 101 3.55 -9.66 -30.28
N GLY A 102 2.66 -10.65 -30.39
CA GLY A 102 1.21 -10.47 -30.54
C GLY A 102 0.41 -10.71 -29.26
N TRP A 103 1.04 -10.60 -28.08
CA TRP A 103 0.40 -10.91 -26.80
C TRP A 103 -0.94 -10.19 -26.62
N ARG A 104 -1.90 -10.91 -26.06
CA ARG A 104 -3.20 -10.40 -25.63
C ARG A 104 -3.48 -10.95 -24.23
N PRO A 105 -4.10 -10.17 -23.34
CA PRO A 105 -4.59 -10.69 -22.08
C PRO A 105 -5.79 -11.61 -22.35
N VAL A 106 -6.05 -12.54 -21.43
CA VAL A 106 -7.12 -13.55 -21.57
C VAL A 106 -8.48 -12.90 -21.81
N HIS A 107 -8.82 -11.81 -21.11
CA HIS A 107 -10.10 -11.11 -21.29
C HIS A 107 -10.24 -10.38 -22.64
N ALA A 108 -9.17 -10.25 -23.42
CA ALA A 108 -9.17 -9.71 -24.78
C ALA A 108 -8.84 -10.78 -25.86
N GLY A 109 -9.08 -12.07 -25.54
CA GLY A 109 -8.90 -13.20 -26.45
C GLY A 109 -7.51 -13.84 -26.43
N GLY A 110 -6.68 -13.54 -25.42
CA GLY A 110 -5.45 -14.27 -25.16
C GLY A 110 -5.71 -15.72 -24.73
N ALA A 111 -4.80 -16.62 -25.08
CA ALA A 111 -4.83 -18.01 -24.64
C ALA A 111 -3.97 -18.19 -23.37
N ARG A 112 -4.41 -19.08 -22.48
CA ARG A 112 -3.54 -19.72 -21.49
C ARG A 112 -2.73 -20.82 -22.18
N ASP A 113 -1.56 -21.14 -21.65
CA ASP A 113 -0.77 -22.27 -22.15
C ASP A 113 -1.32 -23.64 -21.67
N ALA A 114 -0.60 -24.72 -21.99
CA ALA A 114 -1.01 -26.09 -21.66
C ALA A 114 -1.08 -26.37 -20.15
N GLU A 115 -0.35 -25.58 -19.33
CA GLU A 115 -0.34 -25.68 -17.88
C GLU A 115 -1.33 -24.68 -17.22
N GLY A 116 -2.08 -23.91 -18.00
CA GLY A 116 -3.07 -22.94 -17.52
C GLY A 116 -2.52 -21.52 -17.27
N ARG A 117 -1.23 -21.29 -17.52
CA ARG A 117 -0.56 -20.02 -17.22
C ARG A 117 -0.91 -18.94 -18.24
N ALA A 118 -1.01 -17.70 -17.78
CA ALA A 118 -1.05 -16.50 -18.61
C ALA A 118 -0.66 -15.28 -17.77
N LEU A 119 0.11 -14.36 -18.32
CA LEU A 119 0.42 -13.10 -17.63
C LEU A 119 -0.86 -12.28 -17.39
N PRO A 120 -1.08 -11.74 -16.18
CA PRO A 120 -2.14 -10.76 -15.94
C PRO A 120 -1.96 -9.48 -16.76
N ASP A 121 -3.04 -8.72 -16.90
CA ASP A 121 -3.00 -7.40 -17.54
C ASP A 121 -2.79 -6.29 -16.51
N PHE A 122 -1.55 -5.85 -16.38
CA PHE A 122 -1.12 -4.77 -15.49
C PHE A 122 -1.38 -3.38 -16.08
N SER A 123 -1.74 -3.28 -17.36
CA SER A 123 -1.86 -1.98 -18.06
C SER A 123 -2.90 -1.04 -17.48
N TYR A 124 -3.80 -1.53 -16.63
CA TYR A 124 -4.84 -0.74 -15.94
C TYR A 124 -4.36 -0.04 -14.65
N ALA A 125 -3.11 -0.22 -14.24
CA ALA A 125 -2.58 0.40 -13.02
C ALA A 125 -2.27 1.90 -13.18
N GLY A 126 -2.49 2.65 -12.11
CA GLY A 126 -2.20 4.08 -11.99
C GLY A 126 -3.41 5.00 -12.15
N TYR A 127 -3.19 6.30 -11.93
CA TYR A 127 -4.11 7.41 -12.23
C TYR A 127 -4.74 7.25 -13.62
N HIS A 128 -6.07 7.36 -13.73
CA HIS A 128 -6.83 7.13 -14.97
C HIS A 128 -6.43 5.84 -15.71
N GLN A 129 -6.18 4.79 -14.95
CA GLN A 129 -5.72 3.49 -15.44
C GLN A 129 -4.42 3.56 -16.27
N GLY A 130 -3.57 4.56 -16.04
CA GLY A 130 -2.38 4.80 -16.85
C GLY A 130 -2.69 5.24 -18.28
N VAL A 131 -3.89 5.71 -18.62
CA VAL A 131 -4.17 6.28 -19.95
C VAL A 131 -3.57 7.68 -20.07
N GLU A 132 -3.88 8.54 -19.10
CA GLU A 132 -3.37 9.91 -19.01
C GLU A 132 -2.36 10.01 -17.84
N PRO A 133 -1.28 10.80 -17.97
CA PRO A 133 -0.43 11.13 -16.84
C PRO A 133 -1.16 12.11 -15.90
N PRO A 134 -0.87 12.08 -14.58
CA PRO A 134 -1.43 13.06 -13.65
C PRO A 134 -1.07 14.51 -14.05
N PRO A 135 -1.92 15.51 -13.74
CA PRO A 135 -1.74 16.89 -14.16
C PRO A 135 -0.69 17.66 -13.31
N ILE A 136 0.48 17.04 -13.12
CA ILE A 136 1.62 17.55 -12.35
C ILE A 136 1.99 18.97 -12.81
N GLY A 137 2.19 19.88 -11.85
CA GLY A 137 2.56 21.27 -12.12
C GLY A 137 1.45 22.14 -12.74
N ARG A 138 0.26 21.58 -13.04
CA ARG A 138 -0.85 22.28 -13.72
C ARG A 138 -1.99 22.65 -12.77
N GLY A 139 -2.98 23.39 -13.27
CA GLY A 139 -4.16 23.81 -12.51
C GLY A 139 -4.03 25.20 -11.88
N THR A 140 -5.20 25.80 -11.57
CA THR A 140 -5.30 27.17 -11.05
C THR A 140 -4.89 27.23 -9.58
N VAL A 141 -3.98 28.14 -9.24
CA VAL A 141 -3.67 28.48 -7.84
C VAL A 141 -4.84 29.26 -7.26
N VAL A 142 -5.49 28.68 -6.24
CA VAL A 142 -6.65 29.25 -5.55
C VAL A 142 -6.31 29.78 -4.16
N ALA A 143 -5.22 29.27 -3.57
CA ALA A 143 -4.64 29.79 -2.34
C ALA A 143 -3.11 29.71 -2.40
N THR A 144 -2.44 30.74 -1.90
CA THR A 144 -1.00 30.71 -1.62
C THR A 144 -0.81 30.85 -0.12
N VAL A 145 -0.13 29.88 0.50
CA VAL A 145 0.17 29.91 1.94
C VAL A 145 1.20 31.03 2.19
N SER A 146 1.01 31.79 3.27
CA SER A 146 1.93 32.89 3.61
C SER A 146 3.35 32.37 3.82
N ALA A 147 4.33 32.95 3.12
CA ALA A 147 5.74 32.62 3.29
C ALA A 147 6.25 32.87 4.72
N ALA A 148 5.59 33.74 5.49
CA ALA A 148 5.90 33.95 6.92
C ALA A 148 5.54 32.76 7.83
N LEU A 149 4.79 31.77 7.33
CA LEU A 149 4.56 30.49 8.00
C LEU A 149 5.60 29.42 7.62
N GLY A 150 6.50 29.73 6.68
CA GLY A 150 7.60 28.88 6.24
C GLY A 150 8.91 29.14 7.00
N ASP A 151 8.83 29.69 8.22
CA ASP A 151 9.98 30.09 9.03
C ASP A 151 10.55 28.96 9.92
N GLY A 152 9.87 27.80 9.96
CA GLY A 152 10.22 26.66 10.81
C GLY A 152 9.88 26.85 12.30
N VAL A 153 9.21 27.94 12.69
CA VAL A 153 8.96 28.29 14.09
C VAL A 153 7.46 28.43 14.38
N VAL A 154 6.74 29.20 13.55
CA VAL A 154 5.30 29.38 13.70
C VAL A 154 4.56 28.14 13.22
N ASP A 155 3.53 27.72 13.96
CA ASP A 155 2.67 26.61 13.53
C ASP A 155 1.84 27.01 12.29
N ALA A 156 2.16 26.36 11.17
CA ALA A 156 1.55 26.57 9.88
C ALA A 156 0.28 25.73 9.64
N THR A 157 -0.05 24.76 10.52
CA THR A 157 -1.18 23.82 10.35
C THR A 157 -2.47 24.55 10.01
N ALA A 158 -2.84 25.57 10.79
CA ALA A 158 -4.07 26.32 10.56
C ALA A 158 -4.06 27.13 9.24
N GLY A 159 -2.89 27.66 8.85
CA GLY A 159 -2.73 28.44 7.62
C GLY A 159 -2.82 27.58 6.35
N ILE A 160 -2.19 26.41 6.35
CA ILE A 160 -2.28 25.44 5.25
C ILE A 160 -3.70 24.85 5.17
N GLN A 161 -4.30 24.50 6.31
CA GLN A 161 -5.67 23.99 6.36
C GLN A 161 -6.71 25.02 5.86
N ALA A 162 -6.48 26.31 6.10
CA ALA A 162 -7.30 27.39 5.52
C ALA A 162 -7.15 27.48 3.99
N GLY A 163 -5.94 27.27 3.45
CA GLY A 163 -5.70 27.15 2.01
C GLY A 163 -6.45 25.98 1.38
N ILE A 164 -6.41 24.80 2.03
CA ILE A 164 -7.18 23.61 1.61
C ILE A 164 -8.69 23.90 1.65
N ALA A 165 -9.18 24.55 2.70
CA ALA A 165 -10.60 24.92 2.81
C ALA A 165 -11.04 25.91 1.72
N ALA A 166 -10.19 26.88 1.36
CA ALA A 166 -10.44 27.79 0.24
C ALA A 166 -10.49 27.05 -1.10
N ALA A 167 -9.60 26.07 -1.32
CA ALA A 167 -9.64 25.23 -2.51
C ALA A 167 -10.91 24.37 -2.57
N CYS A 168 -11.34 23.76 -1.47
CA CYS A 168 -12.63 23.06 -1.40
C CYS A 168 -13.81 23.98 -1.72
N ALA A 169 -13.83 25.21 -1.18
CA ALA A 169 -14.87 26.19 -1.42
C ALA A 169 -14.92 26.68 -2.88
N ALA A 170 -13.78 26.67 -3.58
CA ALA A 170 -13.67 26.95 -5.01
C ALA A 170 -14.07 25.74 -5.92
N GLY A 171 -14.33 24.56 -5.35
CA GLY A 171 -14.61 23.33 -6.10
C GLY A 171 -13.37 22.60 -6.60
N GLY A 172 -12.20 22.91 -6.04
CA GLY A 172 -10.88 22.42 -6.43
C GLY A 172 -9.87 23.55 -6.67
N GLY A 173 -8.63 23.17 -6.92
CA GLY A 173 -7.52 24.07 -7.23
C GLY A 173 -6.23 23.72 -6.49
N VAL A 174 -5.18 24.47 -6.81
CA VAL A 174 -3.85 24.31 -6.21
C VAL A 174 -3.72 25.21 -4.98
N VAL A 175 -3.34 24.59 -3.87
CA VAL A 175 -2.83 25.25 -2.65
C VAL A 175 -1.32 25.30 -2.78
N LEU A 176 -0.78 26.47 -3.08
CA LEU A 176 0.65 26.68 -3.29
C LEU A 176 1.35 27.02 -1.97
N LEU A 177 2.36 26.22 -1.63
CA LEU A 177 3.28 26.47 -0.54
C LEU A 177 4.58 27.04 -1.15
N PRO A 178 4.99 28.26 -0.80
CA PRO A 178 6.26 28.82 -1.27
C PRO A 178 7.47 28.09 -0.66
N PRO A 179 8.71 28.41 -1.07
CA PRO A 179 9.92 27.95 -0.37
C PRO A 179 9.88 28.30 1.13
N GLY A 180 10.37 27.39 1.96
CA GLY A 180 10.37 27.52 3.42
C GLY A 180 10.11 26.19 4.14
N THR A 181 10.17 26.22 5.47
CA THR A 181 9.88 25.09 6.36
C THR A 181 8.60 25.39 7.15
N PHE A 182 7.54 24.63 6.88
CA PHE A 182 6.25 24.80 7.53
C PHE A 182 6.16 23.82 8.70
N ARG A 183 6.33 24.32 9.93
CA ARG A 183 6.16 23.53 11.15
C ARG A 183 4.68 23.24 11.37
N LEU A 184 4.33 21.98 11.59
CA LEU A 184 2.97 21.51 11.81
C LEU A 184 2.87 20.86 13.19
N THR A 185 1.77 21.09 13.89
CA THR A 185 1.34 20.27 15.03
C THR A 185 -0.01 19.60 14.75
N PHE A 186 -0.39 18.63 15.59
CA PHE A 186 -1.73 18.06 15.56
C PHE A 186 -2.75 19.00 16.22
N PRO A 187 -3.77 19.52 15.51
CA PRO A 187 -4.68 20.55 16.02
C PRO A 187 -5.75 20.00 16.99
N ALA A 188 -5.81 18.69 17.20
CA ALA A 188 -6.81 18.00 18.01
C ALA A 188 -6.23 16.72 18.63
N PRO A 189 -6.89 16.10 19.63
CA PRO A 189 -6.44 14.83 20.23
C PRO A 189 -6.48 13.62 19.29
N THR A 190 -7.24 13.70 18.19
CA THR A 190 -7.38 12.65 17.18
C THR A 190 -7.43 13.27 15.77
N GLY A 191 -7.30 12.45 14.73
CA GLY A 191 -7.28 12.92 13.34
C GLY A 191 -5.91 13.43 12.88
N PRO A 192 -5.78 13.93 11.64
CA PRO A 192 -4.51 14.28 11.05
C PRO A 192 -4.01 15.68 11.48
N ALA A 193 -2.80 16.06 11.04
CA ALA A 193 -2.38 17.47 11.10
C ALA A 193 -3.07 18.27 9.97
N LEU A 194 -3.04 17.76 8.73
CA LEU A 194 -3.73 18.32 7.57
C LEU A 194 -4.74 17.33 6.99
N SER A 195 -5.95 17.82 6.68
CA SER A 195 -7.06 17.02 6.16
C SER A 195 -7.57 17.60 4.83
N VAL A 196 -7.62 16.75 3.80
CA VAL A 196 -8.20 17.06 2.48
C VAL A 196 -9.42 16.16 2.28
N THR A 197 -10.61 16.75 2.27
CA THR A 197 -11.90 16.02 2.28
C THR A 197 -12.76 16.30 1.05
N CYS A 198 -12.19 16.94 0.03
CA CYS A 198 -12.87 17.32 -1.20
C CYS A 198 -12.01 16.94 -2.42
N SER A 199 -12.68 16.71 -3.56
CA SER A 199 -12.03 16.40 -4.83
C SER A 199 -11.27 17.60 -5.42
N ARG A 200 -10.38 17.33 -6.38
CA ARG A 200 -9.71 18.34 -7.23
C ARG A 200 -8.78 19.30 -6.50
N VAL A 201 -8.30 18.94 -5.30
CA VAL A 201 -7.35 19.74 -4.52
C VAL A 201 -5.94 19.17 -4.68
N VAL A 202 -5.00 20.06 -5.01
CA VAL A 202 -3.58 19.77 -5.12
C VAL A 202 -2.82 20.60 -4.08
N ILE A 203 -2.02 19.95 -3.24
CA ILE A 203 -1.04 20.63 -2.38
C ILE A 203 0.30 20.62 -3.11
N ARG A 204 0.81 21.79 -3.49
CA ARG A 204 2.04 21.95 -4.28
C ARG A 204 3.07 22.77 -3.52
N GLY A 205 4.30 22.26 -3.39
CA GLY A 205 5.46 23.05 -2.97
C GLY A 205 6.27 23.62 -4.15
N ALA A 206 7.39 24.26 -3.83
CA ALA A 206 8.34 24.85 -4.79
C ALA A 206 9.49 23.89 -5.18
N GLY A 207 9.29 22.58 -5.05
CA GLY A 207 10.29 21.54 -5.23
C GLY A 207 10.73 20.95 -3.88
N ARG A 208 11.03 19.65 -3.86
CA ARG A 208 11.39 18.92 -2.63
C ARG A 208 12.64 19.43 -1.89
N ALA A 209 13.52 20.18 -2.55
CA ALA A 209 14.65 20.85 -1.90
C ALA A 209 14.32 22.26 -1.33
N SER A 210 13.15 22.82 -1.64
CA SER A 210 12.78 24.21 -1.32
C SER A 210 11.62 24.33 -0.34
N THR A 211 10.61 23.44 -0.44
CA THR A 211 9.44 23.44 0.45
C THR A 211 9.47 22.21 1.33
N HIS A 212 9.53 22.43 2.65
CA HIS A 212 9.59 21.38 3.66
C HIS A 212 8.37 21.46 4.58
N LEU A 213 7.70 20.34 4.81
CA LEU A 213 6.69 20.18 5.85
C LEU A 213 7.30 19.42 7.03
N TRP A 214 7.21 19.98 8.23
CA TRP A 214 7.81 19.40 9.43
C TRP A 214 6.74 19.10 10.48
N LEU A 215 6.47 17.83 10.79
CA LEU A 215 5.62 17.46 11.93
C LEU A 215 6.44 17.51 13.23
N ASP A 216 6.11 18.46 14.11
CA ASP A 216 6.76 18.67 15.39
C ASP A 216 5.80 18.38 16.56
N ASP A 217 5.30 17.14 16.59
CA ASP A 217 4.49 16.59 17.69
C ASP A 217 4.74 15.06 17.84
N PRO A 218 5.97 14.66 18.25
CA PRO A 218 6.44 13.28 18.19
C PRO A 218 5.75 12.33 19.18
N THR A 219 5.17 12.86 20.26
CA THR A 219 4.50 12.10 21.34
C THR A 219 3.00 11.92 21.12
N ASN A 220 2.47 12.38 19.99
CA ASN A 220 1.03 12.41 19.72
C ASN A 220 0.69 11.80 18.35
N ALA A 221 1.61 11.00 17.79
CA ALA A 221 1.57 10.50 16.42
C ALA A 221 0.92 9.10 16.27
N ARG A 222 0.77 8.32 17.36
CA ARG A 222 0.21 6.96 17.34
C ARG A 222 -1.09 6.89 16.55
N SER A 223 -1.12 6.05 15.53
CA SER A 223 -2.26 5.80 14.63
C SER A 223 -2.76 7.02 13.85
N ARG A 224 -1.95 8.06 13.65
CA ARG A 224 -2.36 9.30 12.96
C ARG A 224 -1.51 9.59 11.72
N ALA A 225 -2.09 10.35 10.79
CA ALA A 225 -1.42 10.79 9.57
C ALA A 225 -1.05 12.27 9.68
N MET A 226 0.11 12.67 9.17
CA MET A 226 0.45 14.08 9.01
C MET A 226 -0.44 14.71 7.94
N ILE A 227 -0.54 14.10 6.76
CA ILE A 227 -1.44 14.51 5.68
C ILE A 227 -2.42 13.37 5.37
N LEU A 228 -3.72 13.66 5.42
CA LEU A 228 -4.79 12.69 5.16
C LEU A 228 -5.73 13.19 4.08
N PHE A 229 -5.74 12.51 2.94
CA PHE A 229 -6.77 12.67 1.91
C PHE A 229 -7.87 11.66 2.19
N ARG A 230 -9.08 12.13 2.49
CA ARG A 230 -10.16 11.26 2.97
C ARG A 230 -11.54 11.61 2.45
N GLY A 231 -12.09 10.72 1.63
CA GLY A 231 -13.50 10.73 1.27
C GLY A 231 -14.41 10.34 2.45
N ALA A 232 -15.71 10.62 2.32
CA ALA A 232 -16.74 10.22 3.28
C ALA A 232 -17.34 8.82 3.02
N GLY A 233 -17.01 8.19 1.89
CA GLY A 233 -17.62 6.94 1.40
C GLY A 233 -17.29 5.67 2.17
N SER A 234 -17.43 4.51 1.51
CA SER A 234 -16.91 3.22 2.00
C SER A 234 -16.86 2.19 0.88
N LEU A 235 -15.97 1.21 0.97
CA LEU A 235 -16.03 -0.03 0.16
C LEU A 235 -17.17 -0.95 0.60
N TYR A 236 -17.52 -0.88 1.88
CA TYR A 236 -18.57 -1.68 2.50
C TYR A 236 -19.50 -0.68 3.18
N ASP A 237 -20.71 -0.50 2.66
CA ASP A 237 -21.68 0.39 3.28
C ASP A 237 -22.65 -0.44 4.15
N PRO A 238 -22.48 -0.45 5.49
CA PRO A 238 -23.43 -1.06 6.41
C PRO A 238 -24.62 -0.15 6.76
N VAL A 239 -24.70 1.07 6.21
CA VAL A 239 -25.65 2.11 6.64
C VAL A 239 -26.69 2.49 5.57
N GLY A 240 -26.44 2.28 4.26
CA GLY A 240 -27.38 2.71 3.21
C GLY A 240 -27.50 1.89 1.91
N ALA A 241 -26.53 1.05 1.55
CA ALA A 241 -26.48 0.49 0.19
C ALA A 241 -27.37 -0.75 -0.04
N THR A 242 -28.17 -0.69 -1.11
CA THR A 242 -28.68 -1.90 -1.78
C THR A 242 -27.50 -2.69 -2.34
N THR A 243 -27.35 -3.96 -1.94
CA THR A 243 -26.41 -4.89 -2.56
C THR A 243 -27.05 -5.54 -3.79
N TYR A 244 -26.22 -5.86 -4.79
CA TYR A 244 -26.67 -6.60 -5.98
C TYR A 244 -25.88 -7.91 -6.04
N PRO A 245 -26.47 -9.03 -5.54
CA PRO A 245 -25.83 -10.33 -5.61
C PRO A 245 -25.53 -10.74 -7.05
N LEU A 246 -24.38 -11.38 -7.25
CA LEU A 246 -24.07 -12.02 -8.52
C LEU A 246 -24.95 -13.27 -8.70
N THR A 247 -25.38 -13.55 -9.93
CA THR A 247 -26.28 -14.69 -10.24
C THR A 247 -25.58 -15.94 -10.74
N ALA A 248 -24.28 -15.84 -11.04
CA ALA A 248 -23.43 -16.95 -11.41
C ALA A 248 -21.97 -16.61 -11.07
N ASP A 249 -21.15 -17.64 -10.89
CA ASP A 249 -19.72 -17.48 -10.66
C ASP A 249 -19.05 -16.79 -11.86
N VAL A 250 -18.01 -16.00 -11.56
CA VAL A 250 -17.28 -15.20 -12.53
C VAL A 250 -15.85 -15.72 -12.65
N PRO A 251 -15.42 -16.19 -13.84
CA PRO A 251 -14.08 -16.71 -14.06
C PRO A 251 -13.05 -15.58 -14.12
N GLU A 252 -11.77 -15.94 -14.05
CA GLU A 252 -10.66 -15.00 -14.08
C GLU A 252 -9.89 -14.99 -15.43
N PRO A 253 -9.45 -13.82 -15.92
CA PRO A 253 -9.95 -12.47 -15.61
C PRO A 253 -11.31 -12.18 -16.28
N SER A 254 -12.17 -11.36 -15.67
CA SER A 254 -13.47 -10.97 -16.26
C SER A 254 -13.73 -9.47 -16.29
N MET A 255 -14.18 -8.97 -17.45
CA MET A 255 -14.61 -7.57 -17.69
C MET A 255 -16.11 -7.34 -17.48
N SER A 256 -16.88 -8.32 -17.01
CA SER A 256 -18.29 -8.14 -16.67
C SER A 256 -18.79 -9.16 -15.65
N VAL A 257 -19.75 -8.76 -14.82
CA VAL A 257 -20.38 -9.61 -13.80
C VAL A 257 -21.87 -9.81 -14.08
N PRO A 258 -22.43 -11.02 -13.86
CA PRO A 258 -23.87 -11.29 -13.99
C PRO A 258 -24.62 -10.89 -12.71
N VAL A 259 -25.73 -10.19 -12.81
CA VAL A 259 -26.53 -9.72 -11.67
C VAL A 259 -28.02 -9.92 -11.89
N ALA A 260 -28.75 -10.20 -10.81
CA ALA A 260 -30.21 -10.45 -10.86
C ALA A 260 -31.00 -9.20 -11.27
N ALA A 261 -30.55 -8.05 -10.78
CA ALA A 261 -31.05 -6.73 -11.10
C ALA A 261 -29.91 -5.73 -10.96
N THR A 262 -29.94 -4.66 -11.75
CA THR A 262 -28.93 -3.58 -11.71
C THR A 262 -29.40 -2.39 -10.87
N GLY A 263 -30.69 -2.32 -10.53
CA GLY A 263 -31.29 -1.21 -9.78
C GLY A 263 -30.95 0.15 -10.41
N PRO A 264 -30.61 1.17 -9.60
CA PRO A 264 -30.12 2.46 -10.09
C PRO A 264 -28.67 2.49 -10.63
N ILE A 265 -27.96 1.35 -10.76
CA ILE A 265 -26.60 1.35 -11.36
C ILE A 265 -26.69 1.76 -12.84
N ALA A 266 -25.93 2.80 -13.20
CA ALA A 266 -25.82 3.32 -14.56
C ALA A 266 -24.39 3.26 -15.10
N VAL A 267 -24.23 3.42 -16.42
CA VAL A 267 -22.91 3.59 -17.04
C VAL A 267 -22.24 4.85 -16.49
N GLY A 268 -20.97 4.72 -16.10
CA GLY A 268 -20.18 5.79 -15.49
C GLY A 268 -20.16 5.79 -13.97
N ASP A 269 -21.07 5.08 -13.29
CA ASP A 269 -21.03 4.88 -11.83
C ASP A 269 -19.75 4.15 -11.41
N TYR A 270 -19.27 4.45 -10.20
CA TYR A 270 -18.31 3.60 -9.50
C TYR A 270 -19.03 2.55 -8.66
N VAL A 271 -18.53 1.31 -8.73
CA VAL A 271 -18.99 0.15 -7.98
C VAL A 271 -17.79 -0.58 -7.39
N THR A 272 -18.01 -1.49 -6.44
CA THR A 272 -17.03 -2.53 -6.13
C THR A 272 -17.66 -3.91 -6.25
N VAL A 273 -16.99 -4.81 -6.97
CA VAL A 273 -17.23 -6.25 -6.87
C VAL A 273 -16.55 -6.72 -5.58
N ARG A 274 -17.21 -7.57 -4.79
CA ARG A 274 -16.67 -8.09 -3.53
C ARG A 274 -17.13 -9.51 -3.22
N THR A 275 -16.28 -10.30 -2.56
CA THR A 275 -16.62 -11.55 -1.85
C THR A 275 -16.41 -11.41 -0.33
N ASP A 276 -16.84 -12.40 0.45
CA ASP A 276 -16.39 -12.61 1.83
C ASP A 276 -15.43 -13.81 1.90
N VAL A 277 -14.60 -13.90 2.96
CA VAL A 277 -13.78 -15.09 3.24
C VAL A 277 -14.63 -16.13 3.96
N THR A 278 -15.17 -17.07 3.21
CA THR A 278 -15.89 -18.23 3.76
C THR A 278 -14.93 -19.37 4.06
N ASP A 279 -15.42 -20.37 4.80
CA ASP A 279 -14.68 -21.63 5.00
C ASP A 279 -14.41 -22.35 3.67
N ALA A 280 -15.31 -22.25 2.68
CA ALA A 280 -15.13 -22.82 1.35
C ALA A 280 -14.09 -22.04 0.52
N PHE A 281 -14.01 -20.71 0.69
CA PHE A 281 -12.93 -19.92 0.09
C PHE A 281 -11.57 -20.32 0.70
N ARG A 282 -11.48 -20.49 2.02
CA ARG A 282 -10.24 -20.95 2.67
C ARG A 282 -9.85 -22.36 2.22
N ALA A 283 -10.79 -23.30 2.18
CA ALA A 283 -10.54 -24.68 1.78
C ALA A 283 -10.03 -24.80 0.33
N ASP A 284 -10.61 -24.04 -0.61
CA ASP A 284 -10.11 -23.96 -2.00
C ASP A 284 -8.64 -23.52 -2.08
N HIS A 285 -8.15 -22.76 -1.09
CA HIS A 285 -6.78 -22.24 -1.01
C HIS A 285 -5.89 -22.99 0.01
N ARG A 286 -6.37 -24.11 0.58
CA ARG A 286 -5.70 -24.86 1.68
C ARG A 286 -5.42 -24.04 2.94
N MET A 287 -6.20 -22.98 3.17
CA MET A 287 -6.10 -22.07 4.32
C MET A 287 -7.07 -22.40 5.46
N ASP A 288 -7.69 -23.59 5.42
CA ASP A 288 -8.55 -24.16 6.44
C ASP A 288 -7.81 -25.08 7.43
N GLU A 289 -6.50 -25.25 7.27
CA GLU A 289 -5.67 -26.07 8.16
C GLU A 289 -5.67 -25.58 9.62
N ALA A 290 -5.74 -26.52 10.55
CA ALA A 290 -5.67 -26.25 11.98
C ALA A 290 -4.23 -26.02 12.44
N THR A 291 -3.94 -24.81 12.93
CA THR A 291 -2.59 -24.36 13.29
C THR A 291 -2.42 -24.14 14.78
N SER A 292 -1.23 -24.43 15.33
CA SER A 292 -0.91 -24.03 16.71
C SER A 292 -0.76 -22.51 16.82
N GLY A 293 -1.29 -21.93 17.91
CA GLY A 293 -1.09 -20.52 18.26
C GLY A 293 -2.00 -19.50 17.56
N VAL A 294 -2.72 -19.85 16.49
CA VAL A 294 -3.75 -19.00 15.88
C VAL A 294 -5.00 -19.81 15.53
N ALA A 295 -6.17 -19.17 15.53
CA ALA A 295 -7.46 -19.83 15.29
C ALA A 295 -7.62 -20.44 13.88
N GLY A 296 -6.74 -20.07 12.95
CA GLY A 296 -6.66 -20.56 11.58
C GLY A 296 -5.89 -19.57 10.70
N LEU A 297 -5.58 -19.98 9.48
CA LEU A 297 -5.09 -19.06 8.45
C LEU A 297 -6.27 -18.25 7.90
N TRP A 298 -6.00 -17.06 7.37
CA TRP A 298 -7.01 -16.15 6.81
C TRP A 298 -8.23 -15.93 7.73
N PRO A 299 -8.02 -15.48 8.99
CA PRO A 299 -9.12 -15.21 9.91
C PRO A 299 -10.08 -14.17 9.30
N SER A 300 -11.35 -14.56 9.11
CA SER A 300 -12.38 -13.74 8.43
C SER A 300 -12.72 -12.43 9.15
N ALA A 301 -12.36 -12.32 10.44
CA ALA A 301 -12.42 -11.06 11.19
C ALA A 301 -11.35 -10.03 10.77
N SER A 302 -10.33 -10.43 10.02
CA SER A 302 -9.27 -9.56 9.48
C SER A 302 -9.19 -9.59 7.95
N PHE A 303 -9.36 -10.76 7.31
CA PHE A 303 -9.44 -10.85 5.85
C PHE A 303 -10.91 -10.73 5.41
N LEU A 304 -11.27 -9.56 4.88
CA LEU A 304 -12.65 -9.23 4.52
C LEU A 304 -13.06 -9.66 3.10
N GLY A 305 -12.23 -10.45 2.42
CA GLY A 305 -12.50 -10.99 1.07
C GLY A 305 -11.91 -10.15 -0.05
N LEU A 306 -12.19 -10.57 -1.29
CA LEU A 306 -11.67 -9.96 -2.51
C LEU A 306 -12.41 -8.64 -2.77
N VAL A 307 -11.71 -7.61 -3.27
CA VAL A 307 -12.30 -6.30 -3.54
C VAL A 307 -11.78 -5.75 -4.89
N TYR A 308 -12.71 -5.41 -5.79
CA TYR A 308 -12.41 -4.80 -7.08
C TYR A 308 -13.26 -3.53 -7.28
N PRO A 309 -12.74 -2.33 -6.93
CA PRO A 309 -13.36 -1.05 -7.27
C PRO A 309 -13.28 -0.82 -8.78
N ARG A 310 -14.42 -0.57 -9.44
CA ARG A 310 -14.53 -0.51 -10.90
C ARG A 310 -15.50 0.59 -11.31
N ARG A 311 -15.30 1.13 -12.51
CA ARG A 311 -16.26 2.00 -13.19
C ARG A 311 -17.14 1.17 -14.12
N VAL A 312 -18.44 1.46 -14.14
CA VAL A 312 -19.40 0.73 -14.97
C VAL A 312 -19.31 1.18 -16.42
N THR A 313 -19.00 0.26 -17.33
CA THR A 313 -18.87 0.53 -18.78
C THR A 313 -20.14 0.17 -19.57
N SER A 314 -20.95 -0.76 -19.08
CA SER A 314 -22.23 -1.14 -19.70
C SER A 314 -23.20 -1.72 -18.67
N VAL A 315 -24.49 -1.58 -18.94
CA VAL A 315 -25.58 -2.14 -18.11
C VAL A 315 -26.63 -2.72 -19.05
N GLY A 316 -26.92 -4.02 -18.94
CA GLY A 316 -27.91 -4.67 -19.80
C GLY A 316 -27.79 -6.20 -19.81
N GLY A 317 -28.86 -6.88 -20.27
CA GLY A 317 -28.85 -8.34 -20.43
C GLY A 317 -28.57 -9.15 -19.15
N GLY A 318 -28.88 -8.59 -17.97
CA GLY A 318 -28.53 -9.21 -16.68
C GLY A 318 -27.04 -9.13 -16.33
N ARG A 319 -26.28 -8.20 -16.92
CA ARG A 319 -24.85 -7.99 -16.64
C ARG A 319 -24.50 -6.52 -16.43
N VAL A 320 -23.41 -6.32 -15.69
CA VAL A 320 -22.71 -5.04 -15.52
C VAL A 320 -21.29 -5.20 -16.11
N GLY A 321 -20.93 -4.36 -17.06
CA GLY A 321 -19.58 -4.26 -17.61
C GLY A 321 -18.67 -3.41 -16.71
N LEU A 322 -17.41 -3.81 -16.61
CA LEU A 322 -16.37 -3.18 -15.81
C LEU A 322 -15.37 -2.44 -16.72
N ASP A 323 -14.59 -1.53 -16.15
CA ASP A 323 -13.52 -0.77 -16.81
C ASP A 323 -12.14 -1.43 -16.72
N ALA A 324 -11.96 -2.35 -15.78
CA ALA A 324 -10.77 -3.18 -15.59
C ALA A 324 -11.19 -4.60 -15.11
N PRO A 325 -10.38 -5.64 -15.36
CA PRO A 325 -10.79 -7.02 -15.08
C PRO A 325 -10.81 -7.33 -13.58
N THR A 326 -11.68 -8.24 -13.13
CA THR A 326 -11.45 -8.99 -11.88
C THR A 326 -10.19 -9.83 -12.03
N ARG A 327 -9.39 -9.96 -10.96
CA ARG A 327 -8.06 -10.61 -11.01
C ARG A 327 -8.00 -12.02 -10.40
N HIS A 328 -9.07 -12.47 -9.75
CA HIS A 328 -9.25 -13.80 -9.15
C HIS A 328 -10.68 -14.29 -9.46
N PRO A 329 -11.04 -15.59 -9.30
CA PRO A 329 -12.41 -16.04 -9.50
C PRO A 329 -13.33 -15.49 -8.42
N VAL A 330 -14.53 -15.08 -8.81
CA VAL A 330 -15.52 -14.49 -7.90
C VAL A 330 -16.75 -15.39 -7.86
N ALA A 331 -16.86 -16.19 -6.80
CA ALA A 331 -17.89 -17.22 -6.66
C ALA A 331 -19.09 -16.75 -5.81
N VAL A 332 -20.31 -17.08 -6.24
CA VAL A 332 -21.57 -16.73 -5.58
C VAL A 332 -21.69 -17.38 -4.20
N ARG A 333 -21.12 -18.58 -4.02
CA ARG A 333 -21.02 -19.26 -2.71
C ARG A 333 -20.31 -18.39 -1.66
N ASP A 334 -19.36 -17.55 -2.10
CA ASP A 334 -18.57 -16.65 -1.27
C ASP A 334 -19.23 -15.26 -1.15
N ALA A 335 -20.56 -15.28 -1.19
CA ALA A 335 -21.47 -14.15 -1.07
C ALA A 335 -21.16 -12.99 -2.06
N ALA A 336 -20.72 -13.33 -3.27
CA ALA A 336 -20.29 -12.37 -4.28
C ALA A 336 -21.38 -11.35 -4.67
N ARG A 337 -21.01 -10.07 -4.69
CA ARG A 337 -21.96 -8.96 -4.82
C ARG A 337 -21.30 -7.67 -5.35
N LEU A 338 -22.13 -6.79 -5.92
CA LEU A 338 -21.81 -5.39 -6.17
C LEU A 338 -22.31 -4.48 -5.04
N TYR A 339 -21.53 -3.45 -4.76
CA TYR A 339 -21.93 -2.22 -4.09
C TYR A 339 -21.72 -1.03 -5.03
N ARG A 340 -22.52 0.04 -4.91
CA ARG A 340 -22.18 1.34 -5.52
C ARG A 340 -21.23 2.09 -4.58
N LEU A 341 -20.19 2.70 -5.12
CA LEU A 341 -19.26 3.54 -4.37
C LEU A 341 -19.72 5.00 -4.45
N THR A 342 -19.94 5.62 -3.31
CA THR A 342 -20.38 7.02 -3.19
C THR A 342 -19.61 7.73 -2.09
N GLY A 343 -19.37 9.04 -2.23
CA GLY A 343 -18.66 9.83 -1.22
C GLY A 343 -17.14 9.66 -1.21
N PHE A 344 -16.56 9.02 -2.22
CA PHE A 344 -15.13 9.03 -2.48
C PHE A 344 -14.73 10.42 -3.02
N ILE A 345 -13.47 10.81 -2.84
CA ILE A 345 -12.91 12.01 -3.48
C ILE A 345 -12.00 11.61 -4.65
N GLU A 346 -11.91 12.49 -5.64
CA GLU A 346 -11.21 12.27 -6.90
C GLU A 346 -10.25 13.42 -7.25
N GLU A 347 -9.30 13.19 -8.16
CA GLU A 347 -8.43 14.25 -8.72
C GLU A 347 -7.60 14.99 -7.67
N VAL A 348 -7.15 14.30 -6.61
CA VAL A 348 -6.35 14.92 -5.53
C VAL A 348 -4.86 14.64 -5.70
N GLY A 349 -4.04 15.64 -5.38
CA GLY A 349 -2.59 15.61 -5.60
C GLY A 349 -1.76 16.13 -4.43
N LEU A 350 -0.57 15.56 -4.25
CA LEU A 350 0.49 16.09 -3.41
C LEU A 350 1.79 16.12 -4.22
N GLU A 351 2.40 17.29 -4.37
CA GLU A 351 3.58 17.41 -5.24
C GLU A 351 4.63 18.44 -4.82
N SER A 352 5.89 18.13 -5.18
CA SER A 352 7.05 19.02 -5.13
C SER A 352 7.35 19.62 -3.75
N LEU A 353 7.47 18.76 -2.74
CA LEU A 353 7.83 19.14 -1.36
C LEU A 353 8.50 17.98 -0.61
N ALA A 354 9.17 18.27 0.50
CA ALA A 354 9.71 17.25 1.40
C ALA A 354 8.95 17.18 2.74
N ILE A 355 8.97 16.02 3.38
CA ILE A 355 8.30 15.74 4.67
C ILE A 355 9.32 15.24 5.70
N GLY A 356 9.29 15.80 6.90
CA GLY A 356 10.11 15.36 8.03
C GLY A 356 9.30 15.32 9.31
N MET A 357 9.66 14.42 10.22
CA MET A 357 9.01 14.27 11.52
C MET A 357 10.04 14.34 12.64
N THR A 358 9.74 15.11 13.70
CA THR A 358 10.55 15.09 14.91
C THR A 358 10.60 13.66 15.46
N GLU A 359 11.77 13.21 15.89
CA GLU A 359 11.95 11.88 16.48
C GLU A 359 11.32 11.77 17.87
N ASN A 360 10.83 10.57 18.22
CA ASN A 360 10.39 10.25 19.57
C ASN A 360 11.41 9.31 20.21
N LEU A 361 12.18 9.79 21.19
CA LEU A 361 13.18 8.97 21.91
C LEU A 361 12.77 8.68 23.36
N THR A 362 11.47 8.42 23.62
CA THR A 362 10.99 7.97 24.94
C THR A 362 11.63 6.65 25.39
N SER A 363 11.92 5.73 24.46
CA SER A 363 12.71 4.53 24.72
C SER A 363 13.71 4.24 23.58
N SER A 364 14.53 3.21 23.76
CA SER A 364 15.37 2.68 22.69
C SER A 364 14.51 2.07 21.58
N VAL A 365 14.93 2.27 20.32
CA VAL A 365 14.39 1.57 19.13
C VAL A 365 15.37 0.53 18.59
N ALA A 366 16.33 0.09 19.40
CA ALA A 366 17.37 -0.84 18.98
C ALA A 366 16.80 -2.22 18.62
N GLU A 367 17.06 -2.65 17.38
CA GLU A 367 16.62 -3.93 16.85
C GLU A 367 17.57 -5.07 17.29
N PRO A 368 17.07 -6.30 17.52
CA PRO A 368 15.65 -6.70 17.54
C PRO A 368 14.98 -6.45 18.90
N ALA A 369 15.70 -5.90 19.89
CA ALA A 369 15.24 -5.83 21.28
C ALA A 369 13.93 -5.05 21.47
N ALA A 370 13.72 -3.99 20.69
CA ALA A 370 12.51 -3.16 20.72
C ALA A 370 11.41 -3.62 19.74
N ASP A 371 11.53 -4.79 19.10
CA ASP A 371 10.62 -5.17 18.01
C ASP A 371 9.14 -5.31 18.41
N LEU A 372 8.86 -5.58 19.69
CA LEU A 372 7.50 -5.74 20.20
C LEU A 372 7.00 -4.51 20.97
N ASP A 373 7.81 -3.45 21.09
CA ASP A 373 7.46 -2.24 21.86
C ASP A 373 6.19 -1.53 21.37
N TYR A 374 5.73 -1.82 20.15
CA TYR A 374 4.53 -1.22 19.55
C TYR A 374 3.23 -1.40 20.35
N ASP A 375 3.13 -2.40 21.23
CA ASP A 375 2.02 -2.62 22.14
C ASP A 375 2.34 -2.38 23.63
N VAL A 376 3.57 -1.94 23.95
CA VAL A 376 4.05 -1.66 25.31
C VAL A 376 3.97 -0.15 25.63
N PRO A 377 2.98 0.33 26.43
CA PRO A 377 2.79 1.76 26.68
C PRO A 377 4.01 2.44 27.30
N GLY A 378 4.31 3.67 26.88
CA GLY A 378 5.47 4.43 27.37
C GLY A 378 6.80 4.06 26.70
N THR A 379 6.78 3.31 25.59
CA THR A 379 7.92 3.11 24.70
C THR A 379 7.81 3.98 23.45
N THR A 380 8.93 4.30 22.80
CA THR A 380 8.92 4.94 21.48
C THR A 380 8.10 4.13 20.49
N GLY A 381 8.28 2.80 20.46
CA GLY A 381 7.55 1.91 19.54
C GLY A 381 6.04 2.07 19.68
N TYR A 382 5.54 2.22 20.91
CA TYR A 382 4.14 2.50 21.18
C TYR A 382 3.72 3.91 20.74
N GLU A 383 4.42 4.97 21.15
CA GLU A 383 4.00 6.35 20.87
C GLU A 383 3.98 6.70 19.36
N VAL A 384 4.74 5.98 18.54
CA VAL A 384 4.84 6.22 17.08
C VAL A 384 4.10 5.18 16.23
N HIS A 385 3.57 4.12 16.85
CA HIS A 385 2.95 2.99 16.15
C HIS A 385 1.87 3.42 15.15
N SER A 386 1.91 2.88 13.93
CA SER A 386 0.92 3.15 12.86
C SER A 386 0.76 4.63 12.48
N SER A 387 1.73 5.49 12.82
CA SER A 387 1.84 6.86 12.31
C SER A 387 2.20 6.88 10.82
N ARG A 388 1.69 7.86 10.05
CA ARG A 388 1.93 8.00 8.60
C ARG A 388 2.35 9.42 8.22
N ALA A 389 3.21 9.59 7.22
CA ALA A 389 3.38 10.88 6.56
C ALA A 389 2.16 11.21 5.68
N ILE A 390 1.79 10.29 4.78
CA ILE A 390 0.72 10.50 3.82
C ILE A 390 -0.23 9.31 3.85
N ASP A 391 -1.54 9.57 3.96
CA ASP A 391 -2.60 8.55 3.99
C ASP A 391 -3.69 8.92 2.97
N LEU A 392 -3.98 7.98 2.07
CA LEU A 392 -5.03 8.10 1.05
C LEU A 392 -6.13 7.07 1.35
N ASP A 393 -7.28 7.51 1.89
CA ASP A 393 -8.42 6.64 2.22
C ASP A 393 -9.71 7.11 1.54
N ARG A 394 -10.40 6.23 0.81
CA ARG A 394 -11.65 6.55 0.08
C ARG A 394 -11.40 7.60 -1.01
N VAL A 395 -10.34 7.37 -1.78
CA VAL A 395 -9.83 8.21 -2.86
C VAL A 395 -9.76 7.41 -4.17
N HIS A 396 -9.97 8.03 -5.32
CA HIS A 396 -9.53 7.47 -6.60
C HIS A 396 -8.99 8.54 -7.54
N ASP A 397 -8.27 8.14 -8.61
CA ASP A 397 -7.68 9.06 -9.59
C ASP A 397 -6.85 10.16 -8.89
N ALA A 398 -5.85 9.72 -8.13
CA ALA A 398 -4.99 10.61 -7.33
C ALA A 398 -3.50 10.40 -7.63
N TRP A 399 -2.66 11.36 -7.25
CA TRP A 399 -1.22 11.26 -7.45
C TRP A 399 -0.38 11.83 -6.30
N ILE A 400 0.83 11.29 -6.17
CA ILE A 400 1.90 11.84 -5.35
C ILE A 400 3.14 11.92 -6.26
N HIS A 401 3.78 13.08 -6.35
CA HIS A 401 4.88 13.31 -7.29
C HIS A 401 5.97 14.23 -6.73
N ASP A 402 7.26 13.89 -6.94
CA ASP A 402 8.39 14.71 -6.45
C ASP A 402 8.28 15.00 -4.94
N VAL A 403 8.07 13.93 -4.15
CA VAL A 403 7.97 14.02 -2.68
C VAL A 403 9.04 13.17 -2.01
N ALA A 404 9.85 13.78 -1.14
CA ALA A 404 10.89 13.07 -0.38
C ALA A 404 10.67 13.15 1.14
N SER A 405 11.17 12.17 1.89
CA SER A 405 11.38 12.31 3.32
C SER A 405 12.73 12.97 3.60
N TYR A 406 12.82 13.83 4.60
CA TYR A 406 14.08 14.46 5.03
C TYR A 406 14.23 14.40 6.56
N ARG A 407 15.46 14.47 7.06
CA ARG A 407 15.78 14.58 8.48
C ARG A 407 15.55 16.02 8.97
N PRO A 408 14.60 16.30 9.88
CA PRO A 408 14.56 17.58 10.58
C PRO A 408 15.86 17.83 11.35
N ALA A 409 16.35 19.08 11.33
CA ALA A 409 17.62 19.45 11.97
C ALA A 409 17.63 19.24 13.50
N VAL A 410 16.47 19.09 14.13
CA VAL A 410 16.32 18.76 15.56
C VAL A 410 16.58 17.28 15.88
N ASN A 411 16.49 16.38 14.89
CA ASN A 411 16.65 14.94 15.13
C ASN A 411 18.12 14.60 15.33
N THR A 412 18.43 13.92 16.44
CA THR A 412 19.76 13.43 16.79
C THR A 412 20.10 12.12 16.07
N THR A 413 19.09 11.29 15.78
CA THR A 413 19.21 10.12 14.89
C THR A 413 19.06 10.51 13.42
N ASN A 414 19.22 9.54 12.50
CA ASN A 414 18.94 9.72 11.08
C ASN A 414 17.44 9.65 10.72
N ALA A 415 16.51 9.65 11.69
CA ALA A 415 15.08 9.54 11.41
C ALA A 415 14.57 10.70 10.53
N HIS A 416 13.89 10.34 9.43
CA HIS A 416 13.08 11.27 8.62
C HIS A 416 11.59 11.09 8.94
N LEU A 417 11.18 9.84 9.14
CA LEU A 417 9.79 9.41 9.36
C LEU A 417 9.67 8.75 10.73
N LEU A 418 8.48 8.76 11.33
CA LEU A 418 8.23 8.06 12.59
C LEU A 418 7.96 6.55 12.39
N SER A 419 7.11 6.20 11.41
CA SER A 419 6.85 4.79 11.06
C SER A 419 6.52 4.58 9.58
N ILE A 420 5.35 5.03 9.11
CA ILE A 420 4.89 4.80 7.72
C ILE A 420 5.13 6.05 6.87
N GLY A 421 5.64 5.85 5.64
CA GLY A 421 5.77 6.92 4.64
C GLY A 421 4.43 7.20 3.96
N ILE A 422 4.23 6.61 2.77
CA ILE A 422 2.98 6.69 2.01
C ILE A 422 2.13 5.45 2.30
N PHE A 423 0.86 5.65 2.65
CA PHE A 423 -0.15 4.60 2.76
C PHE A 423 -1.28 4.81 1.75
N VAL A 424 -1.35 3.93 0.74
CA VAL A 424 -2.50 3.79 -0.16
C VAL A 424 -3.48 2.80 0.47
N ASN A 425 -4.51 3.30 1.15
CA ASN A 425 -5.41 2.49 1.97
C ASN A 425 -6.29 1.52 1.15
N THR A 426 -6.89 0.52 1.81
CA THR A 426 -7.72 -0.52 1.15
C THR A 426 -8.83 0.10 0.30
N ALA A 427 -9.44 1.19 0.77
CA ALA A 427 -10.51 1.90 0.07
C ALA A 427 -10.02 2.91 -0.99
N THR A 428 -8.86 2.68 -1.61
CA THR A 428 -8.27 3.62 -2.57
C THR A 428 -7.88 2.90 -3.86
N PHE A 429 -8.05 3.52 -5.02
CA PHE A 429 -7.77 2.86 -6.31
C PHE A 429 -7.38 3.83 -7.43
N ARG A 430 -6.64 3.35 -8.44
CA ARG A 430 -6.10 4.17 -9.55
C ARG A 430 -5.30 5.38 -9.03
N VAL A 431 -4.24 5.09 -8.28
CA VAL A 431 -3.30 6.09 -7.74
C VAL A 431 -1.95 5.94 -8.42
N SER A 432 -1.29 7.06 -8.76
CA SER A 432 0.10 7.08 -9.23
C SER A 432 1.01 7.78 -8.22
N VAL A 433 1.91 7.04 -7.59
CA VAL A 433 3.05 7.57 -6.83
C VAL A 433 4.28 7.54 -7.74
N SER A 434 5.00 8.65 -7.88
CA SER A 434 6.11 8.75 -8.82
C SER A 434 7.23 9.68 -8.34
N SER A 435 8.49 9.32 -8.60
CA SER A 435 9.66 10.16 -8.25
C SER A 435 9.69 10.53 -6.76
N CYS A 436 9.32 9.58 -5.89
CA CYS A 436 9.21 9.79 -4.45
C CYS A 436 10.31 9.03 -3.69
N ASP A 437 10.92 9.67 -2.70
CA ASP A 437 12.03 9.10 -1.93
C ASP A 437 11.64 9.02 -0.45
N MET A 438 11.22 7.85 0.04
CA MET A 438 10.75 7.67 1.43
C MET A 438 11.71 6.78 2.21
N SER A 439 12.45 7.38 3.14
CA SER A 439 13.58 6.74 3.82
C SER A 439 13.58 6.95 5.33
N PHE A 440 14.40 6.18 6.04
CA PHE A 440 14.71 6.29 7.48
C PHE A 440 13.49 6.46 8.42
N PRO A 441 12.56 5.48 8.47
CA PRO A 441 11.61 5.39 9.56
C PRO A 441 12.29 5.06 10.90
N LEU A 442 11.96 5.82 11.95
CA LEU A 442 12.52 5.69 13.30
C LEU A 442 12.24 4.32 13.91
N TYR A 443 10.98 3.86 13.86
CA TYR A 443 10.58 2.58 14.42
C TYR A 443 10.27 1.57 13.32
N ARG A 444 11.04 0.48 13.30
CA ARG A 444 11.01 -0.58 12.27
C ARG A 444 10.71 -1.96 12.86
N GLY A 445 10.00 -1.99 13.99
CA GLY A 445 9.57 -3.21 14.67
C GLY A 445 8.27 -3.80 14.14
N GLY A 446 7.66 -4.65 14.96
CA GLY A 446 6.40 -5.36 14.75
C GLY A 446 5.17 -4.48 14.58
N GLY A 447 3.99 -5.12 14.44
CA GLY A 447 2.71 -4.42 14.38
C GLY A 447 2.48 -3.55 13.13
N GLY A 448 3.21 -3.76 12.04
CA GLY A 448 3.01 -3.01 10.79
C GLY A 448 3.79 -1.68 10.68
N ASN A 449 5.01 -1.62 11.22
CA ASN A 449 5.79 -0.39 11.32
C ASN A 449 7.06 -0.39 10.44
N GLY A 450 7.53 0.80 10.09
CA GLY A 450 8.71 1.01 9.26
C GLY A 450 8.49 0.77 7.76
N TYR A 451 7.25 0.90 7.28
CA TYR A 451 6.86 0.71 5.88
C TYR A 451 6.88 2.03 5.13
N THR A 452 7.76 2.20 4.15
CA THR A 452 7.92 3.49 3.45
C THR A 452 6.90 3.66 2.32
N PHE A 453 6.54 2.58 1.61
CA PHE A 453 5.42 2.52 0.66
C PHE A 453 4.51 1.33 0.99
N LEU A 454 3.41 1.60 1.70
CA LEU A 454 2.38 0.61 2.04
C LEU A 454 1.21 0.72 1.07
N VAL A 455 0.94 -0.36 0.32
CA VAL A 455 -0.19 -0.46 -0.60
C VAL A 455 -1.20 -1.51 -0.12
N GLN A 456 -2.44 -1.08 0.08
CA GLN A 456 -3.61 -1.95 0.31
C GLN A 456 -4.73 -1.71 -0.70
N GLY A 457 -4.68 -0.61 -1.44
CA GLY A 457 -5.63 -0.26 -2.50
C GLY A 457 -5.48 -1.09 -3.78
N ALA A 458 -6.34 -0.83 -4.77
CA ALA A 458 -6.40 -1.56 -6.04
C ALA A 458 -5.89 -0.75 -7.25
N ASP A 459 -5.28 -1.44 -8.22
CA ASP A 459 -4.78 -0.86 -9.48
C ASP A 459 -3.89 0.40 -9.25
N ALA A 460 -3.08 0.37 -8.19
CA ALA A 460 -2.14 1.44 -7.84
C ALA A 460 -0.80 1.26 -8.58
N MET A 461 -0.16 2.36 -8.95
CA MET A 461 1.17 2.43 -9.52
C MET A 461 2.10 3.15 -8.53
N VAL A 462 3.20 2.51 -8.17
CA VAL A 462 4.40 3.20 -7.67
C VAL A 462 5.44 3.09 -8.79
N ARG A 463 6.15 4.17 -9.09
CA ARG A 463 7.20 4.16 -10.10
C ARG A 463 8.35 5.10 -9.80
N ASP A 464 9.52 4.77 -10.33
CA ASP A 464 10.70 5.64 -10.33
C ASP A 464 11.00 6.21 -8.93
N SER A 465 10.71 5.45 -7.88
CA SER A 465 10.72 5.87 -6.47
C SER A 465 11.74 5.07 -5.65
N ARG A 466 12.29 5.67 -4.59
CA ARG A 466 13.31 5.07 -3.74
C ARG A 466 12.82 4.88 -2.31
N SER A 467 13.21 3.77 -1.70
CA SER A 467 13.16 3.56 -0.26
C SER A 467 14.53 3.18 0.27
N GLU A 468 14.93 3.79 1.39
CA GLU A 468 16.19 3.48 2.05
C GLU A 468 15.99 3.23 3.56
N ARG A 469 16.63 2.17 4.06
CA ARG A 469 16.68 1.80 5.48
C ARG A 469 15.29 1.59 6.11
N SER A 470 14.32 1.15 5.33
CA SER A 470 12.99 0.75 5.80
C SER A 470 12.99 -0.62 6.49
N ARG A 471 11.85 -1.01 7.10
CA ARG A 471 11.61 -2.41 7.50
C ARG A 471 11.37 -3.26 6.26
N HIS A 472 10.39 -2.83 5.47
CA HIS A 472 10.07 -3.27 4.11
C HIS A 472 9.88 -1.96 3.31
N ALA A 473 10.37 -1.91 2.08
CA ALA A 473 10.28 -0.73 1.23
C ALA A 473 8.91 -0.64 0.55
N PHE A 474 8.61 -1.61 -0.32
CA PHE A 474 7.41 -1.66 -1.15
C PHE A 474 6.57 -2.85 -0.72
N ILE A 475 5.63 -2.61 0.20
CA ILE A 475 4.91 -3.67 0.90
C ILE A 475 3.42 -3.65 0.59
N LEU A 476 2.85 -4.83 0.38
CA LEU A 476 1.44 -5.04 0.06
C LEU A 476 0.70 -5.69 1.23
N SER A 477 -0.61 -5.47 1.38
CA SER A 477 -1.37 -6.16 2.42
C SER A 477 -2.88 -6.20 2.13
N SER A 478 -3.59 -7.14 2.74
CA SER A 478 -5.02 -7.42 2.57
C SER A 478 -5.35 -8.00 1.20
N ALA A 479 -6.20 -7.34 0.40
CA ALA A 479 -6.82 -7.90 -0.80
C ALA A 479 -6.38 -7.18 -2.09
N VAL A 480 -5.16 -6.63 -2.10
CA VAL A 480 -4.63 -5.82 -3.22
C VAL A 480 -4.81 -6.57 -4.53
N SER A 481 -5.27 -5.86 -5.56
CA SER A 481 -5.30 -6.40 -6.91
C SER A 481 -4.73 -5.40 -7.90
N GLY A 482 -3.95 -5.88 -8.87
CA GLY A 482 -3.51 -5.07 -10.01
C GLY A 482 -2.46 -4.01 -9.74
N ALA A 483 -1.79 -4.01 -8.58
CA ALA A 483 -0.75 -3.05 -8.27
C ALA A 483 0.52 -3.25 -9.11
N VAL A 484 1.27 -2.18 -9.36
CA VAL A 484 2.54 -2.20 -10.09
C VAL A 484 3.58 -1.35 -9.34
N PHE A 485 4.80 -1.89 -9.24
CA PHE A 485 6.01 -1.21 -8.81
C PHE A 485 6.97 -1.19 -9.99
N LEU A 486 7.33 -0.02 -10.52
CA LEU A 486 8.00 0.14 -11.82
C LEU A 486 9.28 0.96 -11.69
N ARG A 487 10.44 0.31 -11.86
CA ARG A 487 11.78 0.92 -11.71
C ARG A 487 12.03 1.52 -10.32
N ASP A 488 11.37 0.95 -9.32
CA ASP A 488 11.55 1.35 -7.93
C ASP A 488 12.83 0.75 -7.33
N ALA A 489 13.43 1.45 -6.36
CA ALA A 489 14.72 1.12 -5.76
C ALA A 489 14.62 0.89 -4.24
N SER A 490 15.00 -0.32 -3.81
CA SER A 490 15.02 -0.73 -2.40
C SER A 490 16.45 -0.85 -1.88
N VAL A 491 16.78 -0.07 -0.84
CA VAL A 491 18.15 0.04 -0.31
C VAL A 491 18.21 -0.24 1.20
N ASP A 492 19.09 -1.16 1.60
CA ASP A 492 19.33 -1.61 2.97
C ASP A 492 18.03 -1.85 3.78
N THR A 493 17.09 -2.57 3.15
CA THR A 493 15.84 -2.98 3.81
C THR A 493 16.15 -4.03 4.87
N ARG A 494 15.36 -4.06 5.95
CA ARG A 494 15.54 -5.08 7.00
C ARG A 494 15.02 -6.46 6.57
N TYR A 495 13.93 -6.48 5.83
CA TYR A 495 13.27 -7.67 5.29
C TYR A 495 12.94 -7.47 3.80
N ALA A 496 12.42 -8.52 3.17
CA ALA A 496 12.01 -8.51 1.76
C ALA A 496 10.84 -7.55 1.50
N ASP A 497 10.75 -7.04 0.29
CA ASP A 497 9.52 -6.42 -0.21
C ASP A 497 8.50 -7.51 -0.53
N ASP A 498 7.41 -7.55 0.23
CA ASP A 498 6.50 -8.70 0.28
C ASP A 498 5.01 -8.34 0.28
N ALA A 499 4.19 -9.36 0.05
CA ALA A 499 2.78 -9.35 0.43
C ALA A 499 2.64 -9.81 1.88
N HIS A 500 2.31 -8.88 2.78
CA HIS A 500 2.51 -9.09 4.22
C HIS A 500 1.39 -9.89 4.91
N ARG A 501 0.13 -9.70 4.48
CA ARG A 501 -1.05 -10.39 5.02
C ARG A 501 -2.06 -10.63 3.91
N PHE A 502 -2.57 -11.86 3.82
CA PHE A 502 -3.68 -12.29 2.97
C PHE A 502 -3.45 -12.12 1.46
N LEU A 503 -4.38 -12.64 0.66
CA LEU A 503 -4.21 -12.88 -0.77
C LEU A 503 -4.28 -11.59 -1.61
N ALA A 504 -3.12 -11.00 -1.89
CA ALA A 504 -2.97 -10.07 -3.00
C ALA A 504 -2.94 -10.85 -4.34
N GLN A 505 -3.48 -10.28 -5.42
CA GLN A 505 -3.58 -10.94 -6.73
C GLN A 505 -3.03 -10.06 -7.86
N ALA A 506 -2.36 -10.67 -8.83
CA ALA A 506 -1.90 -10.00 -10.04
C ALA A 506 -1.18 -8.68 -9.76
N VAL A 507 -0.07 -8.74 -9.02
CA VAL A 507 0.84 -7.62 -8.76
C VAL A 507 2.11 -7.78 -9.59
N LEU A 508 2.67 -6.68 -10.07
CA LEU A 508 3.89 -6.67 -10.87
C LEU A 508 4.98 -5.84 -10.17
N PHE A 509 6.16 -6.44 -9.99
CA PHE A 509 7.41 -5.73 -9.76
C PHE A 509 8.21 -5.74 -11.07
N ASP A 510 8.39 -4.57 -11.67
CA ASP A 510 8.93 -4.40 -13.03
C ASP A 510 10.24 -3.59 -12.99
N ASN A 511 11.34 -4.22 -13.37
CA ASN A 511 12.68 -3.65 -13.42
C ASN A 511 13.13 -3.01 -12.08
N ALA A 512 12.80 -3.64 -10.95
CA ALA A 512 13.14 -3.18 -9.60
C ALA A 512 14.65 -3.26 -9.32
N SER A 513 15.20 -2.26 -8.63
CA SER A 513 16.61 -2.19 -8.24
C SER A 513 16.82 -2.56 -6.77
N LEU A 514 17.73 -3.49 -6.48
CA LEU A 514 17.89 -4.12 -5.17
C LEU A 514 19.32 -3.94 -4.65
N ASP A 515 19.52 -3.10 -3.64
CA ASP A 515 20.83 -2.83 -3.01
C ASP A 515 20.78 -3.15 -1.51
N GLY A 516 21.14 -4.38 -1.14
CA GLY A 516 20.86 -4.87 0.21
C GLY A 516 19.35 -5.03 0.45
N ALA A 517 18.63 -5.48 -0.59
CA ALA A 517 17.21 -5.81 -0.55
C ALA A 517 16.92 -7.06 -1.42
N TRP A 518 15.71 -7.60 -1.32
CA TRP A 518 15.18 -8.66 -2.20
C TRP A 518 13.65 -8.67 -2.20
N LEU A 519 13.05 -9.33 -3.18
CA LEU A 519 11.59 -9.41 -3.35
C LEU A 519 11.05 -10.77 -2.87
N GLN A 520 9.81 -10.81 -2.39
CA GLN A 520 9.20 -12.03 -1.82
C GLN A 520 7.69 -12.17 -2.10
N ALA A 521 7.25 -13.38 -2.44
CA ALA A 521 5.84 -13.76 -2.54
C ALA A 521 5.61 -15.21 -2.08
N VAL A 522 5.36 -15.44 -0.79
CA VAL A 522 5.41 -16.79 -0.18
C VAL A 522 4.19 -17.11 0.69
N ASN A 523 4.03 -18.40 1.04
CA ASN A 523 3.19 -18.80 2.16
C ASN A 523 3.83 -18.32 3.49
N ARG A 524 3.21 -17.30 4.09
CA ARG A 524 3.60 -16.70 5.37
C ARG A 524 2.99 -17.43 6.57
N GLY A 525 2.00 -18.30 6.36
CA GLY A 525 1.46 -19.19 7.38
C GLY A 525 0.92 -18.45 8.62
N THR A 526 1.28 -18.91 9.82
CA THR A 526 0.89 -18.29 11.10
C THR A 526 1.44 -16.88 11.31
N THR A 527 2.50 -16.47 10.61
CA THR A 527 3.10 -15.13 10.77
C THR A 527 2.11 -14.02 10.39
N SER A 528 2.35 -12.80 10.88
CA SER A 528 1.49 -11.64 10.67
C SER A 528 0.00 -11.91 10.97
N SER A 529 -0.25 -12.68 12.04
CA SER A 529 -1.57 -13.11 12.54
C SER A 529 -2.37 -13.97 11.55
N GLY A 530 -1.77 -15.09 11.10
CA GLY A 530 -2.43 -16.05 10.20
C GLY A 530 -2.48 -15.59 8.75
N ALA A 531 -1.41 -14.99 8.25
CA ALA A 531 -1.32 -14.46 6.88
C ALA A 531 -1.52 -15.51 5.78
N GLY A 532 -1.12 -16.77 5.99
CA GLY A 532 -1.27 -17.86 5.02
C GLY A 532 -0.52 -17.59 3.71
N PHE A 533 -1.03 -18.08 2.58
CA PHE A 533 -0.66 -17.57 1.27
C PHE A 533 -0.99 -16.08 1.16
N THR A 534 -0.06 -15.31 0.61
CA THR A 534 -0.21 -13.85 0.49
C THR A 534 -0.19 -13.31 -0.93
N ALA A 535 0.13 -14.16 -1.90
CA ALA A 535 0.27 -13.78 -3.30
C ALA A 535 -0.28 -14.88 -4.22
N THR A 536 -0.87 -14.47 -5.33
CA THR A 536 -1.19 -15.28 -6.50
C THR A 536 -1.07 -14.42 -7.76
N ASP A 537 -0.61 -15.02 -8.85
CA ASP A 537 -0.30 -14.36 -10.13
C ASP A 537 0.64 -13.14 -9.99
N PHE A 538 1.51 -13.10 -8.97
CA PHE A 538 2.57 -12.07 -8.90
C PHE A 538 3.62 -12.34 -9.99
N VAL A 539 3.98 -11.27 -10.69
CA VAL A 539 5.03 -11.26 -11.70
C VAL A 539 6.21 -10.42 -11.20
N PHE A 540 7.39 -11.03 -11.21
CA PHE A 540 8.66 -10.34 -11.02
C PHE A 540 9.37 -10.30 -12.37
N TRP A 541 9.48 -9.12 -12.97
CA TRP A 541 10.04 -8.91 -14.31
C TRP A 541 11.35 -8.12 -14.21
N ASN A 542 12.44 -8.69 -14.74
CA ASN A 542 13.76 -8.04 -14.82
C ASN A 542 14.33 -7.40 -13.52
N PRO A 543 14.17 -7.94 -12.30
CA PRO A 543 14.84 -7.39 -11.12
C PRO A 543 16.37 -7.34 -11.29
N HIS A 544 16.97 -6.22 -10.85
CA HIS A 544 18.41 -5.97 -10.91
C HIS A 544 19.01 -5.88 -9.50
N VAL A 545 19.94 -6.78 -9.18
CA VAL A 545 20.63 -6.80 -7.87
C VAL A 545 21.96 -6.06 -7.94
N LEU A 546 22.03 -4.90 -7.28
CA LEU A 546 23.28 -4.15 -7.07
C LEU A 546 24.14 -4.79 -5.96
N ARG A 547 23.51 -5.23 -4.87
CA ARG A 547 24.15 -5.91 -3.74
C ARG A 547 23.16 -6.88 -3.09
N ASN A 548 23.61 -8.09 -2.78
CA ASN A 548 22.76 -9.05 -2.08
C ASN A 548 22.53 -8.66 -0.61
N HIS A 549 21.28 -8.74 -0.15
CA HIS A 549 20.99 -8.73 1.28
C HIS A 549 21.54 -10.02 1.95
N PRO A 550 22.17 -9.96 3.13
CA PRO A 550 22.81 -11.12 3.77
C PRO A 550 21.88 -12.32 4.04
N THR A 551 20.58 -12.10 4.26
CA THR A 551 19.62 -13.19 4.47
C THR A 551 18.99 -13.73 3.19
N ALA A 552 19.14 -13.06 2.05
CA ALA A 552 18.47 -13.39 0.79
C ALA A 552 19.07 -14.61 0.04
N ARG A 553 20.18 -15.18 0.55
CA ARG A 553 20.86 -16.35 -0.05
C ARG A 553 21.26 -16.20 -1.53
N GLY A 554 21.44 -14.97 -2.00
CA GLY A 554 21.73 -14.67 -3.41
C GLY A 554 20.50 -14.58 -4.32
N CYS A 555 19.29 -14.75 -3.78
CA CYS A 555 18.04 -14.56 -4.50
C CYS A 555 17.76 -13.07 -4.72
N ALA A 556 17.38 -12.71 -5.95
CA ALA A 556 16.67 -11.46 -6.23
C ALA A 556 15.19 -11.57 -5.80
N VAL A 557 14.62 -12.77 -5.98
CA VAL A 557 13.21 -13.09 -5.73
C VAL A 557 13.10 -14.44 -5.02
N GLU A 558 12.35 -14.49 -3.93
CA GLU A 558 11.88 -15.71 -3.26
C GLU A 558 10.38 -15.87 -3.48
N SER A 559 9.92 -17.01 -4.01
CA SER A 559 8.51 -17.19 -4.37
C SER A 559 8.00 -18.60 -4.04
N ALA A 560 6.77 -18.66 -3.55
CA ALA A 560 6.02 -19.86 -3.17
C ALA A 560 4.52 -19.49 -3.11
N GLN A 561 3.95 -19.14 -4.27
CA GLN A 561 2.62 -18.52 -4.36
C GLN A 561 1.46 -19.52 -4.29
N TRP A 562 0.24 -19.00 -4.08
CA TRP A 562 -0.96 -19.78 -4.36
C TRP A 562 -1.17 -19.87 -5.87
N GLY A 563 -1.40 -21.08 -6.41
CA GLY A 563 -1.66 -21.28 -7.82
C GLY A 563 -0.43 -21.00 -8.68
N HIS A 564 -0.48 -19.99 -9.53
CA HIS A 564 0.65 -19.59 -10.38
C HIS A 564 1.34 -18.33 -9.84
N GLY A 565 2.64 -18.25 -10.09
CA GLY A 565 3.49 -17.09 -9.93
C GLY A 565 4.58 -17.09 -11.00
N TYR A 566 5.21 -15.94 -11.25
CA TYR A 566 6.12 -15.77 -12.39
C TYR A 566 7.39 -15.00 -12.02
N LEU A 567 8.55 -15.61 -12.27
CA LEU A 567 9.88 -15.07 -12.03
C LEU A 567 10.60 -15.01 -13.38
N LEU A 568 10.69 -13.81 -13.97
CA LEU A 568 10.92 -13.63 -15.39
C LEU A 568 12.08 -12.66 -15.64
N GLY A 569 13.24 -13.21 -16.00
CA GLY A 569 14.47 -12.44 -16.16
C GLY A 569 15.07 -12.00 -14.82
N SER A 570 16.38 -11.83 -14.79
CA SER A 570 17.08 -11.20 -13.65
C SER A 570 18.48 -10.79 -14.03
N THR A 571 19.02 -9.74 -13.42
CA THR A 571 20.42 -9.33 -13.63
C THR A 571 21.09 -8.90 -12.33
N ALA A 572 22.42 -8.90 -12.31
CA ALA A 572 23.20 -8.52 -11.14
C ALA A 572 24.40 -7.64 -11.53
N ALA A 573 24.78 -6.73 -10.65
CA ALA A 573 26.05 -6.02 -10.73
C ALA A 573 27.24 -6.97 -10.44
N PRO A 574 28.47 -6.63 -10.88
CA PRO A 574 29.65 -7.44 -10.60
C PRO A 574 29.85 -7.71 -9.10
N GLY A 575 29.96 -8.99 -8.72
CA GLY A 575 30.10 -9.42 -7.33
C GLY A 575 28.78 -9.70 -6.61
N ALA A 576 27.64 -9.38 -7.20
CA ALA A 576 26.32 -9.77 -6.71
C ALA A 576 25.76 -10.98 -7.49
N THR A 577 24.64 -11.51 -7.01
CA THR A 577 23.89 -12.63 -7.59
C THR A 577 22.41 -12.28 -7.66
N ALA A 578 21.70 -12.77 -8.68
CA ALA A 578 20.28 -12.50 -8.87
C ALA A 578 19.52 -13.80 -9.17
N LEU A 579 19.57 -14.74 -8.22
CA LEU A 579 18.87 -16.02 -8.35
C LEU A 579 17.35 -15.79 -8.31
N LEU A 580 16.63 -16.55 -9.14
CA LEU A 580 15.18 -16.66 -9.10
C LEU A 580 14.87 -17.95 -8.33
N CYS A 581 14.25 -17.81 -7.15
CA CYS A 581 14.12 -18.88 -6.17
C CYS A 581 12.64 -19.27 -5.98
N PRO A 582 12.08 -20.19 -6.82
CA PRO A 582 10.68 -20.62 -6.79
C PRO A 582 10.41 -21.67 -5.69
N THR A 583 10.99 -21.45 -4.52
CA THR A 583 10.69 -22.14 -3.25
C THR A 583 10.99 -21.19 -2.10
N SER A 584 10.16 -21.13 -1.08
CA SER A 584 10.48 -20.37 0.13
C SER A 584 11.55 -21.05 0.97
N PHE A 585 12.45 -20.23 1.48
CA PHE A 585 13.50 -20.58 2.44
C PHE A 585 13.46 -19.71 3.71
N SER A 586 12.84 -18.53 3.67
CA SER A 586 12.78 -17.59 4.80
C SER A 586 11.79 -18.03 5.88
N ASN A 587 10.68 -18.65 5.50
CA ASN A 587 9.64 -19.12 6.43
C ASN A 587 9.71 -20.65 6.63
N SER A 588 10.85 -21.13 7.14
CA SER A 588 11.24 -22.55 7.14
C SER A 588 10.21 -23.55 7.70
N GLY A 589 9.41 -23.16 8.70
CA GLY A 589 8.36 -24.01 9.27
C GLY A 589 7.19 -24.25 8.31
N TRP A 590 6.79 -23.23 7.55
CA TRP A 590 5.70 -23.30 6.58
C TRP A 590 6.15 -23.76 5.20
N ALA A 591 7.38 -23.41 4.82
CA ALA A 591 8.11 -23.96 3.69
C ALA A 591 8.23 -25.50 3.73
N ALA A 592 8.14 -26.12 4.91
CA ALA A 592 8.11 -27.58 5.06
C ALA A 592 6.72 -28.21 4.90
N LEU A 593 5.65 -27.40 5.03
CA LEU A 593 4.25 -27.83 4.94
C LEU A 593 3.69 -27.61 3.53
N ASP A 594 3.87 -26.41 2.98
CA ASP A 594 3.31 -26.03 1.68
C ASP A 594 4.16 -24.95 0.98
N GLN A 595 4.74 -25.32 -0.16
CA GLN A 595 5.62 -24.50 -1.00
C GLN A 595 4.87 -23.73 -2.10
N GLY A 596 3.54 -23.75 -2.09
CA GLY A 596 2.77 -23.38 -3.27
C GLY A 596 2.70 -24.52 -4.28
N ALA A 597 1.63 -24.55 -5.05
CA ALA A 597 1.40 -25.56 -6.07
C ALA A 597 0.52 -25.01 -7.20
N PRO A 598 0.92 -25.15 -8.48
CA PRO A 598 2.23 -25.63 -8.96
C PRO A 598 3.42 -24.76 -8.49
N GLN A 599 4.65 -25.22 -8.76
CA GLN A 599 5.83 -24.39 -8.56
C GLN A 599 5.80 -23.18 -9.51
N ASP A 600 6.19 -22.01 -9.00
CA ASP A 600 6.20 -20.76 -9.75
C ASP A 600 7.08 -20.83 -11.02
N PHE A 601 6.54 -20.32 -12.12
CA PHE A 601 7.19 -20.37 -13.43
C PHE A 601 8.43 -19.47 -13.45
N THR A 602 9.57 -20.05 -13.77
CA THR A 602 10.86 -19.34 -13.80
C THR A 602 11.45 -19.37 -15.21
N GLU A 603 11.86 -18.21 -15.73
CA GLU A 603 12.42 -18.05 -17.08
C GLU A 603 13.62 -17.08 -17.08
N SER A 604 14.63 -17.38 -17.91
CA SER A 604 15.80 -16.53 -18.17
C SER A 604 16.55 -15.95 -16.94
N PRO A 605 16.83 -16.73 -15.86
CA PRO A 605 17.63 -16.23 -14.74
C PRO A 605 19.03 -15.80 -15.19
N GLY A 606 19.48 -14.63 -14.73
CA GLY A 606 20.78 -14.05 -15.10
C GLY A 606 20.81 -13.33 -16.45
N VAL A 607 19.67 -13.18 -17.13
CA VAL A 607 19.50 -12.40 -18.36
C VAL A 607 18.29 -11.46 -18.22
N ALA A 608 18.40 -10.23 -18.72
CA ALA A 608 17.24 -9.34 -18.85
C ALA A 608 16.38 -9.74 -20.07
N LEU A 609 15.07 -9.73 -19.93
CA LEU A 609 14.10 -10.01 -20.98
C LEU A 609 13.81 -8.77 -21.84
N ASP A 610 13.40 -9.02 -23.09
CA ASP A 610 12.73 -8.06 -23.97
C ASP A 610 11.21 -8.28 -23.93
N PRO A 611 10.38 -7.25 -23.67
CA PRO A 611 10.72 -5.85 -23.43
C PRO A 611 11.36 -5.60 -22.05
N PRO A 612 12.12 -4.50 -21.87
CA PRO A 612 12.67 -4.13 -20.57
C PRO A 612 11.62 -3.98 -19.47
N SER A 613 10.47 -3.37 -19.78
CA SER A 613 9.28 -3.29 -18.92
C SER A 613 8.10 -4.08 -19.49
N LEU A 614 7.47 -4.90 -18.65
CA LEU A 614 6.22 -5.58 -18.97
C LEU A 614 5.03 -4.62 -18.95
N TYR A 615 4.93 -3.75 -17.94
CA TYR A 615 3.83 -2.80 -17.80
C TYR A 615 3.73 -1.88 -19.03
N GLU A 616 4.84 -1.27 -19.44
CA GLU A 616 4.84 -0.29 -20.54
C GLU A 616 4.50 -0.94 -21.88
N ALA A 617 4.95 -2.16 -22.12
CA ALA A 617 4.59 -2.92 -23.30
C ALA A 617 3.12 -3.37 -23.29
N GLN A 618 2.59 -3.86 -22.17
CA GLN A 618 1.17 -4.18 -22.03
C GLN A 618 0.29 -2.93 -22.21
N ARG A 619 0.70 -1.79 -21.63
CA ARG A 619 0.08 -0.48 -21.82
C ARG A 619 0.02 -0.13 -23.29
N ALA A 620 1.17 -0.09 -23.98
CA ALA A 620 1.22 0.23 -25.41
C ALA A 620 0.30 -0.69 -26.26
N LEU A 621 0.31 -2.00 -25.99
CA LEU A 621 -0.55 -2.98 -26.67
C LEU A 621 -2.05 -2.74 -26.39
N ARG A 622 -2.45 -2.43 -25.15
CA ARG A 622 -3.83 -2.07 -24.82
C ARG A 622 -4.26 -0.80 -25.56
N CYS A 623 -3.45 0.25 -25.50
CA CYS A 623 -3.77 1.55 -26.08
C CYS A 623 -3.94 1.44 -27.61
N ALA A 624 -3.03 0.71 -28.29
CA ALA A 624 -3.16 0.41 -29.71
C ALA A 624 -4.38 -0.46 -30.05
N ARG A 625 -4.70 -1.47 -29.22
CA ARG A 625 -5.87 -2.36 -29.39
C ARG A 625 -7.19 -1.62 -29.26
N ASP A 626 -7.28 -0.73 -28.28
CA ASP A 626 -8.54 -0.04 -27.91
C ASP A 626 -8.71 1.31 -28.62
N GLY A 627 -7.72 1.73 -29.43
CA GLY A 627 -7.75 2.98 -30.20
C GLY A 627 -7.55 4.24 -29.34
N ILE A 628 -6.88 4.10 -28.19
CA ILE A 628 -6.68 5.13 -27.18
C ILE A 628 -5.25 5.67 -27.30
N VAL A 629 -5.07 6.99 -27.25
CA VAL A 629 -3.75 7.62 -27.15
C VAL A 629 -3.34 7.68 -25.68
N CYS A 630 -2.48 6.76 -25.26
CA CYS A 630 -1.85 6.83 -23.96
C CYS A 630 -0.59 7.70 -24.04
N ARG A 631 -0.38 8.54 -23.02
CA ARG A 631 0.76 9.47 -22.92
C ARG A 631 1.65 9.03 -21.77
#